data_AF-A0A2N0L113-F1
#
_entry.id   AF-A0A2N0L113-F1
#
_cell.length_a   1.000
_cell.length_b   1.000
_cell.length_c   1.000
_cell.angle_alpha   90.00
_cell.angle_beta   90.00
_cell.angle_gamma   90.00
#
_symmetry.space_group_name_H-M   'P 1'
#
loop_
_entity.id
_entity.type
_entity.pdbx_description
1 polymer ?
#
loop_
_entity_poly.entity_id
_entity_poly.type
_entity_poly.pdbx_seq_one_letter_code
_entity_poly.pdbx_strand_id
1 'polypeptide(L)'
;MRQGLRVIDVDTHLNPSLDVLLRYADSELKGRLDDLKPYTRVVKPRVGQGDPEYKPEYSVLSISPVRFDRVAGSKGGAAKDSGGPGFLSGRTQMVNRVP
;
A
#
# COMPACT_ATOMS: atom_id res chain seq x y z
N MET A 1 -27.19 -5.18 0.88
CA MET A 1 -28.27 -5.38 -0.11
C MET A 1 -28.66 -4.00 -0.64
N ARG A 2 -28.13 -3.58 -1.80
CA ARG A 2 -28.65 -2.37 -2.47
C ARG A 2 -29.83 -2.82 -3.33
N GLN A 3 -31.02 -2.27 -3.09
CA GLN A 3 -32.20 -2.46 -3.95
C GLN A 3 -32.62 -3.94 -4.20
N GLY A 4 -32.46 -4.81 -3.20
CA GLY A 4 -32.85 -6.23 -3.33
C GLY A 4 -31.92 -7.09 -4.18
N LEU A 5 -30.85 -6.53 -4.74
CA LEU A 5 -29.82 -7.26 -5.48
C LEU A 5 -28.65 -7.65 -4.56
N ARG A 6 -28.19 -8.89 -4.70
CA ARG A 6 -26.96 -9.38 -4.08
C ARG A 6 -25.79 -9.08 -5.01
N VAL A 7 -24.88 -8.23 -4.54
CA VAL A 7 -23.62 -7.93 -5.25
C VAL A 7 -22.54 -8.84 -4.69
N ILE A 8 -21.83 -9.54 -5.57
CA ILE A 8 -20.64 -10.32 -5.23
C ILE A 8 -19.45 -9.46 -5.65
N ASP A 9 -18.71 -8.98 -4.67
CA ASP A 9 -17.42 -8.35 -4.91
C ASP A 9 -16.36 -9.44 -4.96
N VAL A 10 -15.73 -9.59 -6.12
CA VAL A 10 -14.66 -10.56 -6.36
C VAL A 10 -13.28 -10.02 -5.98
N ASP A 11 -13.19 -8.72 -5.67
CA ASP A 11 -11.92 -8.01 -5.47
C ASP A 11 -11.88 -7.27 -4.12
N THR A 12 -12.31 -7.96 -3.07
CA THR A 12 -12.18 -7.44 -1.70
C THR A 12 -10.74 -7.56 -1.22
N HIS A 13 -10.11 -6.42 -0.96
CA HIS A 13 -8.76 -6.35 -0.43
C HIS A 13 -8.75 -6.40 1.11
N LEU A 14 -7.81 -7.13 1.69
CA LEU A 14 -7.54 -7.18 3.12
C LEU A 14 -6.15 -6.57 3.42
N ASN A 15 -6.05 -5.84 4.52
CA ASN A 15 -4.79 -5.25 5.00
C ASN A 15 -4.41 -5.91 6.34
N PRO A 16 -3.65 -7.02 6.32
CA PRO A 16 -3.26 -7.73 7.54
C PRO A 16 -2.30 -6.90 8.40
N SER A 17 -2.28 -7.18 9.70
CA SER A 17 -1.28 -6.60 10.60
C SER A 17 0.10 -7.21 10.37
N LEU A 18 1.13 -6.48 10.79
CA LEU A 18 2.52 -6.91 10.75
C LEU A 18 2.71 -8.21 11.56
N ASP A 19 2.03 -8.35 12.69
CA ASP A 19 2.06 -9.58 13.51
C ASP A 19 1.62 -10.81 12.72
N VAL A 20 0.54 -10.68 11.93
CA VAL A 20 0.03 -11.75 11.07
C VAL A 20 1.03 -12.08 9.97
N LEU A 21 1.64 -11.07 9.35
CA LEU A 21 2.69 -11.28 8.33
C LEU A 21 3.91 -12.01 8.93
N LEU A 22 4.36 -11.60 10.12
CA LEU A 22 5.55 -12.18 10.77
C LEU A 22 5.33 -13.60 11.29
N ARG A 23 4.09 -13.98 11.60
CA ARG A 23 3.72 -15.35 11.97
C ARG A 23 4.13 -16.35 10.89
N TYR A 24 3.98 -15.97 9.63
CA TYR A 24 4.26 -16.80 8.46
C TYR A 24 5.52 -16.38 7.69
N ALA A 25 6.26 -15.39 8.19
CA ALA A 25 7.53 -14.97 7.61
C ALA A 25 8.60 -16.08 7.71
N ASP A 26 9.43 -16.16 6.69
CA ASP A 26 10.60 -17.03 6.65
C ASP A 26 11.72 -16.52 7.58
N SER A 27 12.77 -17.32 7.73
CA SER A 27 13.90 -16.98 8.61
C SER A 27 14.67 -15.75 8.14
N GLU A 28 14.76 -15.54 6.82
CA GLU A 28 15.47 -14.40 6.24
C GLU A 28 14.76 -13.09 6.58
N LEU A 29 13.44 -13.00 6.35
CA LEU A 29 12.66 -11.82 6.68
C LEU A 29 12.65 -11.53 8.18
N LYS A 30 12.58 -12.58 9.02
CA LYS A 30 12.68 -12.44 10.48
C LYS A 30 14.03 -11.88 10.92
N GLY A 31 15.12 -12.29 10.28
CA GLY A 31 16.46 -11.76 10.54
C GLY A 31 16.64 -10.28 10.19
N ARG A 32 15.74 -9.74 9.36
CA ARG A 32 15.76 -8.35 8.89
C ARG A 32 14.64 -7.48 9.47
N LEU A 33 14.05 -7.90 10.58
CA LEU A 33 12.93 -7.18 11.19
C LEU A 33 13.29 -5.74 11.57
N ASP A 34 14.55 -5.50 11.95
CA ASP A 34 15.04 -4.17 12.28
C ASP A 34 15.03 -3.22 11.07
N ASP A 35 15.24 -3.72 9.85
CA ASP A 35 15.15 -2.94 8.61
C ASP A 35 13.73 -2.42 8.36
N LEU A 36 12.71 -3.08 8.93
CA LEU A 36 11.30 -2.73 8.74
C LEU A 36 10.81 -1.66 9.72
N LYS A 37 11.57 -1.35 10.77
CA LYS A 37 11.21 -0.33 11.78
C LYS A 37 10.82 1.03 11.17
N PRO A 38 11.56 1.60 10.20
CA PRO A 38 11.22 2.90 9.60
C PRO A 38 9.87 2.90 8.87
N TYR A 39 9.39 1.73 8.47
CA TYR A 39 8.15 1.56 7.71
C TYR A 39 6.99 1.07 8.58
N THR A 40 7.23 0.82 9.87
CA THR A 40 6.19 0.29 10.77
C THR A 40 5.38 1.43 11.36
N ARG A 41 4.05 1.32 11.27
CA ARG A 41 3.11 2.29 11.84
C ARG A 41 2.07 1.59 12.70
N VAL A 42 1.82 2.12 13.89
CA VAL A 42 0.71 1.68 14.74
C VAL A 42 -0.57 2.38 14.31
N VAL A 43 -1.64 1.61 14.11
CA VAL A 43 -2.95 2.11 13.66
C VAL A 43 -4.06 1.58 14.55
N LYS A 44 -5.11 2.39 14.69
CA LYS A 44 -6.37 1.99 15.32
C LYS A 44 -7.26 1.29 14.30
N PRO A 45 -7.80 0.09 14.59
CA PRO A 45 -8.74 -0.58 13.70
C PRO A 45 -9.96 0.28 13.43
N ARG A 46 -10.41 0.27 12.18
CA ARG A 46 -11.70 0.84 11.79
C ARG A 46 -12.76 -0.25 11.84
N VAL A 47 -13.97 0.10 12.25
CA VAL A 47 -15.10 -0.83 12.25
C VAL A 47 -15.28 -1.40 10.85
N GLY A 48 -15.22 -2.73 10.71
CA GLY A 48 -15.31 -3.43 9.42
C GLY A 48 -14.00 -3.61 8.66
N GLN A 49 -12.85 -3.14 9.17
CA GLN A 49 -11.51 -3.48 8.66
C GLN A 49 -10.79 -4.37 9.68
N GLY A 50 -10.43 -5.57 9.24
CA GLY A 50 -10.11 -6.69 10.13
C GLY A 50 -8.62 -6.95 10.33
N ASP A 51 -8.25 -7.06 11.61
CA ASP A 51 -7.33 -8.08 12.12
C ASP A 51 -8.21 -9.18 12.76
N PRO A 52 -7.95 -10.50 12.56
CA PRO A 52 -8.70 -11.57 13.21
C PRO A 52 -8.67 -11.52 14.74
N GLU A 53 -7.66 -10.87 15.34
CA GLU A 53 -7.56 -10.66 16.77
C GLU A 53 -8.09 -9.24 17.10
N TYR A 54 -9.14 -9.15 17.93
CA TYR A 54 -9.68 -7.86 18.39
C TYR A 54 -8.65 -7.14 19.28
N LYS A 55 -7.73 -6.41 18.63
CA LYS A 55 -6.71 -5.58 19.29
C LYS A 55 -7.11 -4.11 19.22
N PRO A 56 -6.90 -3.31 20.29
CA PRO A 56 -7.20 -1.88 20.26
C PRO A 56 -6.33 -1.11 19.27
N GLU A 57 -5.11 -1.60 19.02
CA GLU A 57 -4.14 -1.07 18.07
C GLU A 57 -3.33 -2.23 17.48
N TYR A 58 -2.88 -2.07 16.23
CA TYR A 58 -1.99 -3.03 15.57
C TYR A 58 -0.97 -2.33 14.68
N SER A 59 0.16 -3.00 14.46
CA SER A 59 1.23 -2.51 13.59
C SER A 59 0.94 -2.88 12.13
N VAL A 60 1.24 -1.99 11.20
CA VAL A 60 1.19 -2.22 9.75
C VAL A 60 2.45 -1.69 9.08
N LEU A 61 2.75 -2.20 7.89
CA LEU A 61 3.80 -1.64 7.04
C LEU A 61 3.21 -0.51 6.17
N SER A 62 3.81 0.67 6.27
CA SER A 62 3.45 1.87 5.51
C SER A 62 4.60 2.20 4.56
N ILE A 63 4.53 1.67 3.34
CA ILE A 63 5.54 1.86 2.30
C ILE A 63 5.01 2.87 1.29
N SER A 64 5.70 4.01 1.17
CA SER A 64 5.36 5.02 0.17
C SER A 64 5.70 4.51 -1.23
N PRO A 65 4.80 4.61 -2.21
CA PRO A 65 5.10 4.20 -3.57
C PRO A 65 6.19 5.10 -4.17
N VAL A 66 7.16 4.48 -4.84
CA VAL A 66 8.12 5.20 -5.68
C VAL A 66 7.38 5.74 -6.90
N ARG A 67 7.52 7.04 -7.14
CA ARG A 67 6.94 7.69 -8.31
C ARG A 67 7.91 7.64 -9.48
N PHE A 68 7.37 7.42 -10.67
CA PHE A 68 8.11 7.52 -11.92
C PHE A 68 7.51 8.66 -12.73
N ASP A 69 8.36 9.62 -13.09
CA ASP A 69 8.00 10.59 -14.11
C ASP A 69 8.29 9.95 -15.46
N ARG A 70 7.23 9.67 -16.21
CA ARG A 70 7.31 9.02 -17.52
C ARG A 70 6.84 9.98 -18.59
N VAL A 71 7.66 10.12 -19.61
CA VAL A 71 7.30 10.73 -20.88
C VAL A 71 7.03 9.58 -21.85
N ALA A 72 5.86 9.58 -22.49
CA ALA A 72 5.50 8.50 -23.41
C ALA A 72 6.55 8.38 -24.52
N GLY A 73 7.12 7.18 -24.71
CA GLY A 73 8.18 6.93 -25.69
C GLY A 73 9.62 7.18 -25.21
N SER A 74 9.84 7.54 -23.94
CA SER A 74 11.19 7.65 -23.37
C SER A 74 11.44 6.65 -22.24
N LYS A 75 12.72 6.38 -21.97
CA LYS A 75 13.14 5.61 -20.79
C LYS A 75 12.88 6.47 -19.55
N GLY A 76 11.87 6.11 -18.76
CA GLY A 76 11.48 6.86 -17.56
C GLY A 76 12.59 6.96 -16.52
N GLY A 77 12.65 8.10 -15.82
CA GLY A 77 13.52 8.33 -14.67
C GLY A 77 12.76 8.22 -13.36
N ALA A 78 13.47 7.92 -12.26
CA ALA A 78 12.88 8.01 -10.93
C ALA A 78 12.48 9.47 -10.66
N ALA A 79 11.25 9.71 -10.19
CA ALA A 79 10.83 11.05 -9.81
C ALA A 79 11.65 11.50 -8.59
N LYS A 80 12.04 12.78 -8.55
CA LYS A 80 12.86 13.35 -7.46
C LYS A 80 12.14 13.31 -6.10
N ASP A 81 10.81 13.32 -6.12
CA ASP A 81 9.98 13.30 -4.92
C ASP A 81 9.18 12.00 -4.84
N SER A 82 9.65 11.07 -4.00
CA SER A 82 8.87 9.92 -3.56
C SER A 82 7.99 10.33 -2.38
N GLY A 83 6.70 9.98 -2.41
CA GLY A 83 5.72 10.39 -1.40
C GLY A 83 4.64 11.35 -1.93
N GLY A 84 3.38 10.96 -1.75
CA GLY A 84 2.19 11.76 -2.02
C GLY A 84 0.95 10.88 -2.29
N PRO A 85 -0.21 11.45 -2.67
CA PRO A 85 -1.50 10.76 -2.58
C PRO A 85 -1.63 9.60 -3.59
N GLY A 86 -1.31 8.39 -3.15
CA GLY A 86 -1.61 7.13 -3.86
C GLY A 86 -0.86 6.89 -5.17
N PHE A 87 -0.84 5.63 -5.58
CA PHE A 87 -0.19 5.15 -6.82
C PHE A 87 -0.68 5.90 -8.09
N LEU A 88 -1.95 6.29 -8.13
CA LEU A 88 -2.58 6.97 -9.27
C LEU A 88 -2.25 8.46 -9.40
N SER A 89 -1.45 9.03 -8.49
CA SER A 89 -1.04 10.45 -8.58
C SER A 89 0.20 10.69 -9.46
N GLY A 90 0.79 9.65 -10.04
CA GLY A 90 1.89 9.81 -11.00
C GLY A 90 1.45 10.61 -12.23
N ARG A 91 2.20 11.65 -12.60
CA ARG A 91 1.91 12.46 -13.79
C ARG A 91 2.59 11.83 -15.01
N THR A 92 1.80 11.41 -16.00
CA THR A 92 2.32 11.08 -17.34
C THR A 92 2.17 12.30 -18.22
N GLN A 93 3.28 12.81 -18.78
CA GLN A 93 3.25 13.92 -19.73
C GLN A 93 3.35 13.39 -21.17
N MET A 94 2.48 13.87 -22.04
CA MET A 94 2.53 13.63 -23.48
C MET A 94 3.55 14.59 -24.11
N VAL A 95 4.48 14.07 -24.90
CA VAL A 95 5.58 14.83 -25.53
C VAL A 95 5.08 15.96 -26.43
N ASN A 96 3.87 15.84 -26.97
CA ASN A 96 3.33 16.76 -27.97
C ASN A 96 2.52 17.93 -27.38
N ARG A 97 2.47 18.11 -26.06
CA ARG A 97 1.74 19.23 -25.46
C ARG A 97 2.71 20.39 -25.21
N VAL A 98 2.84 21.27 -26.22
CA VAL A 98 3.43 22.61 -26.03
C VAL A 98 2.48 23.43 -25.13
N PRO A 99 2.98 24.31 -24.24
CA PRO A 99 2.17 25.07 -23.28
C PRO A 99 1.02 25.86 -23.90
#